data_AF-Q10YI0-F1
#
_entry.id   AF-Q10YI0-F1
#
_cell.length_a   1.000
_cell.length_b   1.000
_cell.length_c   1.000
_cell.angle_alpha   90.00
_cell.angle_beta   90.00
_cell.angle_gamma   90.00
#
_symmetry.space_group_name_H-M   'P 1'
#
loop_
_entity.id
_entity.type
_entity.pdbx_description
1 polymer ?
#
loop_
_entity_poly.entity_id
_entity_poly.type
_entity_poly.pdbx_seq_one_letter_code
_entity_poly.pdbx_strand_id
1 'polypeptide(L)'
;MSSTSKKLSTLTKSLFSAQIIVMTGLIWGVLALLFFLLFSVPLPGEELPSWYSVGTYIFELGAYLIATIISFRNWQSPQMVSGRNVWIGISLGLLFYFIGGLVFGCWELIWELDPDVSLADIFYVFSYIFLAWGMTLAITAKKLNLEFWQWVVLALVAAGGVLLAIFVADPSFFGLLSTPDTTVLEELDTIKIESAQLAPSWVLALDNKLEPFSFWLNLFYIIADVFLLIIATALLLAFWGGRFSQSWRMIAGATFSLYIADMYFKWADSQTTGEYESGGLLEVFFVFTAILFAIGAVLEYDISTRSRQSRRSRRSSSS
;
A
#
# COMPACT_ATOMS: atom_id res chain seq x y z
N MET A 1 -26.75 5.86 35.09
CA MET A 1 -26.32 5.99 33.68
C MET A 1 -24.87 6.47 33.48
N SER A 2 -24.11 6.91 34.50
CA SER A 2 -22.72 7.38 34.30
C SER A 2 -21.62 6.31 34.40
N SER A 3 -21.89 5.16 35.05
CA SER A 3 -20.89 4.09 35.23
C SER A 3 -20.62 3.30 33.94
N THR A 4 -21.67 2.98 33.17
CA THR A 4 -21.56 2.26 31.89
C THR A 4 -20.84 3.10 30.83
N SER A 5 -21.12 4.41 30.77
CA SER A 5 -20.43 5.36 29.87
C SER A 5 -18.94 5.50 30.22
N LYS A 6 -18.60 5.60 31.52
CA LYS A 6 -17.20 5.61 31.96
C LYS A 6 -16.50 4.30 31.60
N LYS A 7 -17.11 3.15 31.86
CA LYS A 7 -16.55 1.83 31.56
C LYS A 7 -16.30 1.63 30.07
N LEU A 8 -17.25 2.03 29.22
CA LEU A 8 -17.10 2.01 27.76
C LEU A 8 -15.95 2.92 27.31
N SER A 9 -15.88 4.16 27.83
CA SER A 9 -14.81 5.11 27.49
C SER A 9 -13.40 4.64 27.90
N THR A 10 -13.28 3.92 29.02
CA THR A 10 -12.01 3.31 29.45
C THR A 10 -11.64 2.12 28.57
N LEU A 11 -12.62 1.34 28.12
CA LEU A 11 -12.41 0.19 27.25
C LEU A 11 -12.01 0.64 25.84
N THR A 12 -12.65 1.68 25.30
CA THR A 12 -12.24 2.34 24.04
C THR A 12 -10.84 2.95 24.16
N LYS A 13 -10.50 3.61 25.27
CA LYS A 13 -9.12 4.11 25.50
C LYS A 13 -8.08 2.98 25.57
N SER A 14 -8.45 1.83 26.11
CA SER A 14 -7.58 0.65 26.18
C SER A 14 -7.38 0.03 24.81
N LEU A 15 -8.44 -0.18 24.03
CA LEU A 15 -8.37 -0.78 22.69
C LEU A 15 -7.60 0.07 21.67
N PHE A 16 -7.64 1.39 21.82
CA PHE A 16 -6.85 2.33 21.01
C PHE A 16 -5.49 2.69 21.63
N SER A 17 -5.02 1.92 22.62
CA SER A 17 -3.67 2.08 23.15
C SER A 17 -2.65 1.81 22.06
N ALA A 18 -1.60 2.64 22.01
CA ALA A 18 -0.57 2.52 21.00
C ALA A 18 0.09 1.13 21.00
N GLN A 19 0.34 0.59 22.18
CA GLN A 19 0.94 -0.73 22.35
C GLN A 19 0.07 -1.85 21.80
N ILE A 20 -1.25 -1.79 22.00
CA ILE A 20 -2.17 -2.83 21.50
C ILE A 20 -2.19 -2.81 19.99
N ILE A 21 -2.34 -1.63 19.36
CA ILE A 21 -2.38 -1.54 17.90
C ILE A 21 -1.07 -2.03 17.27
N VAL A 22 0.07 -1.65 17.84
CA VAL A 22 1.38 -2.12 17.36
C VAL A 22 1.48 -3.64 17.48
N MET A 23 1.14 -4.23 18.63
CA MET A 23 1.19 -5.68 18.82
C MET A 23 0.22 -6.42 17.90
N THR A 24 -1.02 -5.94 17.77
CA THR A 24 -2.01 -6.53 16.85
C THR A 24 -1.55 -6.46 15.40
N GLY A 25 -0.98 -5.33 14.97
CA GLY A 25 -0.42 -5.17 13.62
C GLY A 25 0.75 -6.12 13.37
N LEU A 26 1.67 -6.27 14.33
CA LEU A 26 2.77 -7.23 14.24
C LEU A 26 2.28 -8.68 14.16
N ILE A 27 1.30 -9.06 15.00
CA ILE A 27 0.70 -10.40 14.95
C ILE A 27 0.02 -10.63 13.60
N TRP A 28 -0.75 -9.66 13.09
CA TRP A 28 -1.41 -9.74 11.79
C TRP A 28 -0.38 -9.92 10.65
N GLY A 29 0.71 -9.16 10.68
CA GLY A 29 1.80 -9.27 9.70
C GLY A 29 2.53 -10.61 9.76
N VAL A 30 2.80 -11.14 10.96
CA VAL A 30 3.41 -12.47 11.11
C VAL A 30 2.47 -13.56 10.62
N LEU A 31 1.16 -13.47 10.94
CA LEU A 31 0.17 -14.43 10.45
C LEU A 31 0.05 -14.38 8.92
N ALA A 32 0.02 -13.18 8.33
CA ALA A 32 0.03 -13.03 6.88
C ALA A 32 1.31 -13.63 6.28
N LEU A 33 2.49 -13.31 6.83
CA LEU A 33 3.76 -13.87 6.33
C LEU A 33 3.78 -15.39 6.38
N LEU A 34 3.33 -15.99 7.48
CA LEU A 34 3.23 -17.45 7.59
C LEU A 34 2.21 -18.02 6.61
N PHE A 35 1.09 -17.33 6.39
CA PHE A 35 0.07 -17.73 5.43
C PHE A 35 0.65 -17.79 4.00
N PHE A 36 1.32 -16.72 3.56
CA PHE A 36 1.98 -16.69 2.26
C PHE A 36 3.10 -17.74 2.18
N LEU A 37 4.01 -17.82 3.17
CA LEU A 37 5.12 -18.77 3.14
C LEU A 37 4.68 -20.25 3.06
N LEU A 38 3.54 -20.60 3.66
CA LEU A 38 3.07 -21.97 3.71
C LEU A 38 2.24 -22.37 2.48
N PHE A 39 1.64 -21.40 1.78
CA PHE A 39 0.59 -21.69 0.79
C PHE A 39 0.74 -20.94 -0.55
N SER A 40 1.72 -20.04 -0.72
CA SER A 40 1.92 -19.26 -1.96
C SER A 40 2.57 -20.02 -3.11
N VAL A 41 2.98 -21.28 -2.90
CA VAL A 41 3.67 -22.07 -3.93
C VAL A 41 2.74 -23.21 -4.34
N PRO A 42 2.12 -23.13 -5.54
CA PRO A 42 1.29 -24.20 -6.03
C PRO A 42 2.14 -25.43 -6.41
N LEU A 43 1.49 -26.60 -6.46
CA LEU A 43 2.12 -27.79 -7.02
C LEU A 43 2.30 -27.61 -8.54
N PRO A 44 3.33 -28.21 -9.16
CA PRO A 44 3.55 -28.05 -10.60
C PRO A 44 2.32 -28.49 -11.41
N GLY A 45 1.69 -27.54 -12.10
CA GLY A 45 0.50 -27.77 -12.93
C GLY A 45 -0.86 -27.65 -12.21
N GLU A 46 -0.88 -27.17 -10.97
CA GLU A 46 -2.12 -26.80 -10.25
C GLU A 46 -2.18 -25.28 -10.05
N GLU A 47 -3.39 -24.71 -10.09
CA GLU A 47 -3.67 -23.31 -9.73
C GLU A 47 -3.71 -23.15 -8.19
N LEU A 48 -3.62 -21.92 -7.69
CA LEU A 48 -3.75 -21.71 -6.25
C LEU A 48 -5.17 -22.03 -5.79
N PRO A 49 -5.35 -22.63 -4.60
CA PRO A 49 -6.68 -22.89 -4.09
C PRO A 49 -7.45 -21.58 -3.83
N SER A 50 -8.72 -21.50 -4.24
CA SER A 50 -9.54 -20.30 -4.04
C SER A 50 -9.63 -19.78 -2.59
N TRP A 51 -9.57 -20.68 -1.59
CA TRP A 51 -9.55 -20.26 -0.18
C TRP A 51 -8.27 -19.50 0.19
N TYR A 52 -7.16 -19.79 -0.49
CA TYR A 52 -5.89 -19.11 -0.31
C TYR A 52 -5.99 -17.70 -0.86
N SER A 53 -6.45 -17.53 -2.10
CA SER A 53 -6.67 -16.23 -2.74
C SER A 53 -7.67 -15.39 -1.94
N VAL A 54 -8.79 -15.96 -1.46
CA VAL A 54 -9.70 -15.25 -0.54
C VAL A 54 -8.98 -14.83 0.75
N GLY A 55 -8.10 -15.68 1.29
CA GLY A 55 -7.32 -15.41 2.48
C GLY A 55 -6.35 -14.24 2.31
N THR A 56 -5.65 -14.13 1.17
CA THR A 56 -4.72 -13.03 0.88
C THR A 56 -5.46 -11.68 0.89
N TYR A 57 -6.63 -11.61 0.23
CA TYR A 57 -7.50 -10.43 0.29
C TYR A 57 -7.97 -10.09 1.70
N ILE A 58 -8.33 -11.07 2.53
CA ILE A 58 -8.73 -10.82 3.92
C ILE A 58 -7.58 -10.18 4.70
N PHE A 59 -6.36 -10.71 4.56
CA PHE A 59 -5.19 -10.15 5.23
C PHE A 59 -4.87 -8.72 4.77
N GLU A 60 -4.92 -8.50 3.45
CA GLU A 60 -4.60 -7.21 2.85
C GLU A 60 -5.67 -6.16 3.13
N LEU A 61 -6.91 -6.40 2.69
CA LEU A 61 -8.01 -5.45 2.82
C LEU A 61 -8.35 -5.18 4.28
N GLY A 62 -8.26 -6.21 5.13
CA GLY A 62 -8.40 -6.04 6.58
C GLY A 62 -7.37 -5.08 7.16
N ALA A 63 -6.11 -5.20 6.74
CA ALA A 63 -5.05 -4.30 7.19
C ALA A 63 -5.26 -2.87 6.68
N TYR A 64 -5.59 -2.68 5.40
CA TYR A 64 -5.85 -1.35 4.81
C TYR A 64 -7.06 -0.64 5.44
N LEU A 65 -8.13 -1.37 5.75
CA LEU A 65 -9.29 -0.82 6.44
C LEU A 65 -8.92 -0.31 7.84
N ILE A 66 -8.17 -1.11 8.60
CA ILE A 66 -7.71 -0.73 9.94
C ILE A 66 -6.77 0.49 9.86
N ALA A 67 -5.82 0.48 8.94
CA ALA A 67 -4.89 1.59 8.71
C ALA A 67 -5.62 2.89 8.33
N THR A 68 -6.67 2.77 7.51
CA THR A 68 -7.58 3.87 7.16
C THR A 68 -8.25 4.45 8.40
N ILE A 69 -8.89 3.61 9.22
CA ILE A 69 -9.60 4.06 10.44
C ILE A 69 -8.66 4.78 11.41
N ILE A 70 -7.45 4.25 11.60
CA ILE A 70 -6.44 4.84 12.49
C ILE A 70 -5.93 6.18 11.94
N SER A 71 -5.67 6.27 10.64
CA SER A 71 -5.23 7.51 9.99
C SER A 71 -6.33 8.57 10.00
N PHE A 72 -7.58 8.16 9.82
CA PHE A 72 -8.75 9.03 9.94
C PHE A 72 -8.91 9.61 11.35
N ARG A 73 -8.68 8.80 12.39
CA ARG A 73 -8.62 9.27 13.79
C ARG A 73 -7.59 10.39 13.95
N ASN A 74 -6.43 10.26 13.31
CA ASN A 74 -5.39 11.28 13.35
C ASN A 74 -5.86 12.58 12.68
N TRP A 75 -6.53 12.50 11.53
CA TRP A 75 -7.13 13.68 10.89
C TRP A 75 -8.11 14.41 11.81
N GLN A 76 -8.93 13.69 12.58
CA GLN A 76 -9.89 14.32 13.50
C GLN A 76 -9.22 15.00 14.69
N SER A 77 -7.98 14.65 15.02
CA SER A 77 -7.27 15.20 16.17
C SER A 77 -6.66 16.58 15.86
N PRO A 78 -7.06 17.66 16.57
CA PRO A 78 -6.45 18.98 16.42
C PRO A 78 -5.04 19.06 17.02
N GLN A 79 -4.53 17.95 17.57
CA GLN A 79 -3.25 17.90 18.27
C GLN A 79 -2.11 17.36 17.41
N MET A 80 -2.39 16.90 16.18
CA MET A 80 -1.38 16.32 15.29
C MET A 80 -0.33 17.34 14.87
N VAL A 81 0.94 17.00 15.06
CA VAL A 81 2.06 17.90 14.82
C VAL A 81 2.39 18.04 13.33
N SER A 82 2.26 16.98 12.53
CA SER A 82 2.40 17.07 11.07
C SER A 82 1.25 17.81 10.38
N GLY A 83 0.13 17.96 11.08
CA GLY A 83 -1.07 18.64 10.60
C GLY A 83 -2.17 17.70 10.15
N ARG A 84 -3.41 18.16 10.25
CA ARG A 84 -4.61 17.36 9.92
C ARG A 84 -4.67 17.02 8.42
N ASN A 85 -4.21 17.93 7.57
CA ASN A 85 -4.27 17.78 6.12
C ASN A 85 -3.35 16.65 5.60
N VAL A 86 -2.26 16.37 6.30
CA VAL A 86 -1.38 15.22 6.03
C VAL A 86 -2.16 13.92 6.23
N TRP A 87 -2.80 13.79 7.39
CA TRP A 87 -3.49 12.56 7.78
C TRP A 87 -4.78 12.29 7.00
N ILE A 88 -5.50 13.31 6.54
CA ILE A 88 -6.63 13.08 5.62
C ILE A 88 -6.15 12.62 4.24
N GLY A 89 -5.04 13.16 3.73
CA GLY A 89 -4.43 12.68 2.49
C GLY A 89 -4.04 11.20 2.59
N ILE A 90 -3.29 10.85 3.65
CA ILE A 90 -2.91 9.44 3.90
C ILE A 90 -4.15 8.56 4.09
N SER A 91 -5.12 8.99 4.89
CA SER A 91 -6.33 8.20 5.15
C SER A 91 -7.19 8.00 3.90
N LEU A 92 -7.32 9.01 3.04
CA LEU A 92 -8.04 8.87 1.78
C LEU A 92 -7.28 7.93 0.84
N GLY A 93 -5.95 8.07 0.76
CA GLY A 93 -5.13 7.17 -0.03
C GLY A 93 -5.35 5.70 0.32
N LEU A 94 -5.21 5.36 1.61
CA LEU A 94 -5.44 4.01 2.11
C LEU A 94 -6.89 3.52 1.91
N LEU A 95 -7.88 4.41 2.02
CA LEU A 95 -9.28 4.08 1.77
C LEU A 95 -9.52 3.75 0.29
N PHE A 96 -8.96 4.55 -0.61
CA PHE A 96 -9.06 4.33 -2.04
C PHE A 96 -8.39 3.02 -2.44
N TYR A 97 -7.22 2.70 -1.86
CA TYR A 97 -6.58 1.41 -2.06
C TYR A 97 -7.48 0.25 -1.60
N PHE A 98 -8.06 0.35 -0.40
CA PHE A 98 -9.01 -0.65 0.12
C PHE A 98 -10.22 -0.85 -0.80
N ILE A 99 -10.80 0.23 -1.31
CA ILE A 99 -11.94 0.15 -2.25
C ILE A 99 -11.48 -0.47 -3.58
N GLY A 100 -10.30 -0.08 -4.08
CA GLY A 100 -9.69 -0.68 -5.27
C GLY A 100 -9.55 -2.19 -5.11
N GLY A 101 -8.97 -2.66 -4.02
CA GLY A 101 -8.82 -4.09 -3.77
C GLY A 101 -10.14 -4.84 -3.56
N LEU A 102 -11.19 -4.21 -3.01
CA LEU A 102 -12.52 -4.81 -2.99
C LEU A 102 -13.12 -4.96 -4.39
N VAL A 103 -12.92 -3.96 -5.25
CA VAL A 103 -13.40 -4.00 -6.64
C VAL A 103 -12.59 -5.03 -7.43
N PHE A 104 -11.27 -5.01 -7.33
CA PHE A 104 -10.37 -5.94 -8.01
C PHE A 104 -10.62 -7.39 -7.57
N GLY A 105 -10.81 -7.63 -6.26
CA GLY A 105 -11.17 -8.95 -5.76
C GLY A 105 -12.52 -9.47 -6.26
N CYS A 106 -13.46 -8.61 -6.68
CA CYS A 106 -14.66 -9.07 -7.40
C CYS A 106 -14.34 -9.51 -8.83
N TRP A 107 -13.44 -8.81 -9.53
CA TRP A 107 -13.00 -9.18 -10.87
C TRP A 107 -12.28 -10.53 -10.85
N GLU A 108 -11.31 -10.67 -9.95
CA GLU A 108 -10.50 -11.87 -9.85
C GLU A 108 -11.27 -13.05 -9.24
N LEU A 109 -11.86 -12.89 -8.05
CA LEU A 109 -12.40 -14.05 -7.30
C LEU A 109 -13.81 -14.49 -7.73
N ILE A 110 -14.61 -13.59 -8.31
CA ILE A 110 -16.01 -13.90 -8.67
C ILE A 110 -16.14 -14.14 -10.17
N TRP A 111 -15.44 -13.36 -10.98
CA TRP A 111 -15.53 -13.41 -12.43
C TRP A 111 -14.33 -14.08 -13.10
N GLU A 112 -13.28 -14.41 -12.34
CA GLU A 112 -12.07 -15.06 -12.86
C GLU A 112 -11.53 -14.29 -14.08
N LEU A 113 -11.51 -12.95 -13.94
CA LEU A 113 -11.03 -12.04 -14.97
C LEU A 113 -9.70 -11.43 -14.55
N ASP A 114 -8.78 -11.40 -15.51
CA ASP A 114 -7.49 -10.72 -15.42
C ASP A 114 -7.36 -9.68 -16.56
N PRO A 115 -8.01 -8.50 -16.45
CA PRO A 115 -7.89 -7.45 -17.44
C PRO A 115 -6.69 -6.55 -17.14
N ASP A 116 -5.93 -6.19 -18.19
CA ASP A 116 -4.82 -5.21 -18.11
C ASP A 116 -5.22 -3.89 -17.44
N VAL A 117 -6.49 -3.50 -17.60
CA VAL A 117 -7.10 -2.35 -16.92
C VAL A 117 -8.51 -2.71 -16.48
N SER A 118 -8.77 -2.53 -15.20
CA SER A 118 -10.04 -2.80 -14.55
C SER A 118 -10.70 -1.52 -14.01
N LEU A 119 -11.93 -1.66 -13.52
CA LEU A 119 -12.57 -0.59 -12.75
C LEU A 119 -11.81 -0.28 -11.45
N ALA A 120 -11.04 -1.22 -10.89
CA ALA A 120 -10.31 -1.00 -9.65
C ALA A 120 -9.21 0.07 -9.80
N ASP A 121 -8.62 0.18 -10.99
CA ASP A 121 -7.51 1.07 -11.28
C ASP A 121 -7.82 2.54 -11.04
N ILE A 122 -9.07 2.96 -11.26
CA ILE A 122 -9.46 4.35 -10.94
C ILE A 122 -9.27 4.65 -9.44
N PHE A 123 -9.55 3.67 -8.58
CA PHE A 123 -9.39 3.80 -7.14
C PHE A 123 -7.90 3.73 -6.76
N TYR A 124 -7.10 2.87 -7.38
CA TYR A 124 -5.65 2.86 -7.17
C TYR A 124 -4.99 4.16 -7.60
N VAL A 125 -5.36 4.74 -8.75
CA VAL A 125 -4.89 6.07 -9.18
C VAL A 125 -5.20 7.14 -8.13
N PHE A 126 -6.43 7.15 -7.59
CA PHE A 126 -6.77 8.06 -6.49
C PHE A 126 -5.93 7.78 -5.23
N SER A 127 -5.67 6.51 -4.90
CA SER A 127 -4.80 6.15 -3.78
C SER A 127 -3.43 6.81 -3.91
N TYR A 128 -2.77 6.65 -5.06
CA TYR A 128 -1.47 7.26 -5.33
C TYR A 128 -1.50 8.78 -5.19
N ILE A 129 -2.50 9.44 -5.77
CA ILE A 129 -2.64 10.90 -5.71
C ILE A 129 -2.78 11.38 -4.25
N PHE A 130 -3.64 10.74 -3.46
CA PHE A 130 -3.90 11.16 -2.08
C PHE A 130 -2.74 10.83 -1.13
N LEU A 131 -2.08 9.67 -1.30
CA LEU A 131 -0.87 9.31 -0.55
C LEU A 131 0.26 10.31 -0.85
N ALA A 132 0.54 10.56 -2.12
CA ALA A 132 1.58 11.49 -2.55
C ALA A 132 1.31 12.90 -2.03
N TRP A 133 0.05 13.35 -2.11
CA TRP A 133 -0.39 14.63 -1.54
C TRP A 133 -0.13 14.71 -0.03
N GLY A 134 -0.62 13.73 0.73
CA GLY A 134 -0.48 13.69 2.20
C GLY A 134 0.98 13.70 2.64
N MET A 135 1.81 12.88 2.00
CA MET A 135 3.23 12.77 2.31
C MET A 135 4.03 14.02 1.88
N THR A 136 3.69 14.64 0.74
CA THR A 136 4.32 15.90 0.31
C THR A 136 3.99 17.06 1.25
N LEU A 137 2.76 17.13 1.78
CA LEU A 137 2.40 18.11 2.80
C LEU A 137 3.26 17.96 4.08
N ALA A 138 3.61 16.73 4.46
CA ALA A 138 4.46 16.50 5.61
C ALA A 138 5.90 17.00 5.40
N ILE A 139 6.42 16.90 4.17
CA ILE A 139 7.74 17.42 3.78
C ILE A 139 7.73 18.96 3.75
N THR A 140 6.77 19.56 3.06
CA THR A 140 6.72 21.02 2.85
C THR A 140 6.59 21.78 4.18
N ALA A 141 5.89 21.22 5.16
CA ALA A 141 5.79 21.77 6.51
C ALA A 141 7.15 21.86 7.24
N LYS A 142 8.16 21.09 6.82
CA LYS A 142 9.48 21.06 7.43
C LYS A 142 10.52 21.99 6.80
N LYS A 143 10.24 22.59 5.64
CA LYS A 143 11.20 23.45 4.91
C LYS A 143 12.58 22.80 4.81
N LEU A 144 12.65 21.63 4.17
CA LEU A 144 13.89 20.85 4.11
C LEU A 144 15.01 21.65 3.46
N ASN A 145 16.08 21.87 4.23
CA ASN A 145 17.34 22.33 3.70
C ASN A 145 18.29 21.13 3.69
N LEU A 146 18.28 20.40 2.57
CA LEU A 146 19.02 19.15 2.43
C LEU A 146 20.50 19.44 2.19
N GLU A 147 21.36 18.74 2.91
CA GLU A 147 22.80 18.75 2.64
C GLU A 147 23.11 18.03 1.32
N PHE A 148 24.27 18.33 0.71
CA PHE A 148 24.66 17.71 -0.57
C PHE A 148 24.58 16.17 -0.55
N TRP A 149 25.01 15.53 0.55
CA TRP A 149 24.91 14.07 0.70
C TRP A 149 23.48 13.55 0.69
N GLN A 150 22.54 14.31 1.25
CA GLN A 150 21.12 13.95 1.27
C GLN A 150 20.51 14.02 -0.13
N TRP A 151 20.95 15.00 -0.95
CA TRP A 151 20.62 15.05 -2.38
C TRP A 151 21.19 13.86 -3.15
N VAL A 152 22.43 13.46 -2.87
CA VAL A 152 23.04 12.27 -3.49
C VAL A 152 22.23 11.01 -3.17
N VAL A 153 21.83 10.82 -1.90
CA VAL A 153 20.99 9.68 -1.50
C VAL A 153 19.65 9.71 -2.23
N LEU A 154 19.01 10.88 -2.31
CA LEU A 154 17.72 11.02 -3.01
C LEU A 154 17.84 10.69 -4.50
N ALA A 155 18.90 11.17 -5.15
CA ALA A 155 19.17 10.91 -6.56
C ALA A 155 19.48 9.42 -6.81
N LEU A 156 20.21 8.76 -5.90
CA LEU A 156 20.52 7.33 -6.01
C LEU A 156 19.25 6.49 -5.87
N VAL A 157 18.38 6.79 -4.90
CA VAL A 157 17.11 6.06 -4.75
C VAL A 157 16.19 6.29 -5.96
N ALA A 158 16.12 7.53 -6.46
CA ALA A 158 15.34 7.83 -7.67
C ALA A 158 15.87 7.03 -8.87
N ALA A 159 17.17 7.06 -9.13
CA ALA A 159 17.80 6.32 -10.23
C ALA A 159 17.61 4.81 -10.07
N GLY A 160 17.83 4.27 -8.87
CA GLY A 160 17.65 2.85 -8.58
C GLY A 160 16.21 2.39 -8.78
N GLY A 161 15.23 3.18 -8.34
CA GLY A 161 13.81 2.88 -8.52
C GLY A 161 13.39 2.88 -9.99
N VAL A 162 13.88 3.86 -10.77
CA VAL A 162 13.63 3.90 -12.23
C VAL A 162 14.29 2.72 -12.93
N LEU A 163 15.55 2.41 -12.61
CA LEU A 163 16.29 1.31 -13.23
C LEU A 163 15.62 -0.04 -12.94
N LEU A 164 15.17 -0.26 -11.71
CA LEU A 164 14.44 -1.48 -11.36
C LEU A 164 13.10 -1.56 -12.08
N ALA A 165 12.34 -0.46 -12.16
CA ALA A 165 11.07 -0.44 -12.88
C ALA A 165 11.25 -0.73 -14.37
N ILE A 166 12.28 -0.17 -15.01
CA ILE A 166 12.61 -0.48 -16.41
C ILE A 166 12.99 -1.95 -16.56
N PHE A 167 13.81 -2.47 -15.66
CA PHE A 167 14.23 -3.88 -15.69
C PHE A 167 13.05 -4.84 -15.56
N VAL A 168 12.09 -4.52 -14.68
CA VAL A 168 10.89 -5.33 -14.45
C VAL A 168 9.93 -5.26 -15.64
N ALA A 169 9.77 -4.07 -16.25
CA ALA A 169 8.88 -3.87 -17.39
C ALA A 169 9.43 -4.49 -18.68
N ASP A 170 10.74 -4.45 -18.89
CA ASP A 170 11.40 -5.09 -20.03
C ASP A 170 12.78 -5.64 -19.60
N PRO A 171 12.85 -6.92 -19.18
CA PRO A 171 14.10 -7.57 -18.83
C PRO A 171 15.10 -7.64 -20.00
N SER A 172 14.62 -7.54 -21.25
CA SER A 172 15.44 -7.56 -22.46
C SER A 172 16.12 -6.21 -22.74
N PHE A 173 15.65 -5.12 -22.13
CA PHE A 173 16.23 -3.78 -22.24
C PHE A 173 17.71 -3.72 -21.81
N PHE A 174 18.10 -4.54 -20.83
CA PHE A 174 19.49 -4.65 -20.37
C PHE A 174 20.30 -5.73 -21.11
N GLY A 175 19.73 -6.35 -22.15
CA GLY A 175 20.38 -7.42 -22.92
C GLY A 175 20.67 -8.69 -22.13
N LEU A 176 19.98 -8.90 -21.00
CA LEU A 176 20.21 -10.00 -20.06
C LEU A 176 19.39 -11.26 -20.38
N LEU A 177 18.29 -11.13 -21.13
CA LEU A 177 17.41 -12.23 -21.53
C LEU A 177 16.92 -12.03 -22.97
N SER A 178 16.70 -13.15 -23.69
CA SER A 178 16.15 -13.17 -25.04
C SER A 178 14.64 -12.91 -25.02
N THR A 179 14.13 -12.18 -26.01
CA THR A 179 12.68 -11.95 -26.20
C THR A 179 11.95 -13.27 -26.43
N PRO A 180 10.77 -13.51 -25.82
CA PRO A 180 9.98 -14.71 -26.08
C PRO A 180 9.48 -14.78 -27.52
N ASP A 181 9.37 -16.00 -28.06
CA ASP A 181 8.92 -16.27 -29.44
C ASP A 181 7.42 -15.94 -29.64
N THR A 182 7.12 -15.27 -30.75
CA THR A 182 5.79 -14.75 -31.15
C THR A 182 4.71 -15.83 -31.37
N THR A 183 5.09 -17.11 -31.36
CA THR A 183 4.17 -18.24 -31.63
C THR A 183 3.31 -18.63 -30.43
N VAL A 184 3.66 -18.18 -29.23
CA VAL A 184 2.91 -18.45 -27.99
C VAL A 184 1.67 -17.54 -27.86
N LEU A 185 1.64 -16.42 -28.57
CA LEU A 185 0.59 -15.41 -28.47
C LEU A 185 -0.75 -15.82 -29.12
N GLU A 186 -0.74 -16.73 -30.11
CA GLU A 186 -1.97 -17.18 -30.79
C GLU A 186 -2.73 -18.26 -30.00
N GLU A 187 -2.07 -19.00 -29.10
CA GLU A 187 -2.71 -20.07 -28.30
C GLU A 187 -3.39 -19.50 -27.03
N LEU A 188 -2.91 -18.36 -26.53
CA LEU A 188 -3.46 -17.64 -25.38
C LEU A 188 -4.80 -16.96 -25.67
N ASP A 189 -4.98 -16.44 -26.89
CA ASP A 189 -6.23 -15.80 -27.32
C ASP A 189 -7.42 -16.78 -27.35
N THR A 190 -7.15 -18.08 -27.57
CA THR A 190 -8.19 -19.12 -27.56
C THR A 190 -8.65 -19.53 -26.16
N ILE A 191 -7.81 -19.39 -25.13
CA ILE A 191 -8.12 -19.76 -23.74
C ILE A 191 -8.90 -18.63 -23.03
N LYS A 192 -8.55 -17.36 -23.32
CA LYS A 192 -9.22 -16.15 -22.78
C LYS A 192 -10.72 -16.06 -23.12
N ILE A 193 -11.18 -16.81 -24.13
CA ILE A 193 -12.58 -16.83 -24.57
C ILE A 193 -13.44 -17.77 -23.69
N GLU A 194 -12.83 -18.75 -23.01
CA GLU A 194 -13.56 -19.74 -22.17
C GLU A 194 -13.84 -19.22 -20.75
N SER A 195 -12.92 -18.46 -20.14
CA SER A 195 -13.11 -17.80 -18.82
C SER A 195 -14.17 -16.68 -18.87
N ALA A 196 -14.42 -16.09 -20.05
CA ALA A 196 -15.40 -15.02 -20.26
C ALA A 196 -16.89 -15.41 -20.02
N GLN A 197 -17.21 -16.67 -19.73
CA GLN A 197 -18.61 -17.11 -19.53
C GLN A 197 -19.22 -16.76 -18.17
N LEU A 198 -18.42 -16.42 -17.15
CA LEU A 198 -18.91 -16.10 -15.79
C LEU A 198 -19.25 -14.61 -15.59
N ALA A 199 -18.63 -13.72 -16.35
CA ALA A 199 -18.73 -12.28 -16.15
C ALA A 199 -20.02 -11.67 -16.76
N PRO A 200 -20.69 -10.72 -16.06
CA PRO A 200 -21.77 -9.94 -16.64
C PRO A 200 -21.32 -9.18 -17.90
N SER A 201 -22.19 -9.05 -18.90
CA SER A 201 -21.85 -8.41 -20.18
C SER A 201 -21.39 -6.95 -20.06
N TRP A 202 -21.84 -6.23 -19.04
CA TRP A 202 -21.38 -4.86 -18.79
C TRP A 202 -19.94 -4.79 -18.28
N VAL A 203 -19.46 -5.83 -17.59
CA VAL A 203 -18.08 -5.94 -17.08
C VAL A 203 -17.15 -6.11 -18.28
N LEU A 204 -17.41 -7.11 -19.12
CA LEU A 204 -16.64 -7.34 -20.35
C LEU A 204 -16.65 -6.11 -21.26
N ALA A 205 -17.80 -5.43 -21.40
CA ALA A 205 -17.88 -4.21 -22.21
C ALA A 205 -17.11 -3.03 -21.61
N LEU A 206 -16.90 -3.01 -20.29
CA LEU A 206 -16.09 -2.01 -19.61
C LEU A 206 -14.61 -2.31 -19.81
N ASP A 207 -14.18 -3.55 -19.61
CA ASP A 207 -12.78 -3.96 -19.76
C ASP A 207 -12.28 -3.70 -21.18
N ASN A 208 -13.06 -4.08 -22.20
CA ASN A 208 -12.76 -3.76 -23.61
C ASN A 208 -12.65 -2.24 -23.91
N LYS A 209 -13.33 -1.39 -23.13
CA LYS A 209 -13.21 0.07 -23.27
C LYS A 209 -11.99 0.63 -22.54
N LEU A 210 -11.52 -0.05 -21.51
CA LEU A 210 -10.41 0.37 -20.67
C LEU A 210 -9.07 -0.14 -21.21
N GLU A 211 -9.05 -1.26 -21.91
CA GLU A 211 -7.85 -1.88 -22.52
C GLU A 211 -6.93 -0.87 -23.27
N PRO A 212 -7.43 0.07 -24.10
CA PRO A 212 -6.55 1.04 -24.79
C PRO A 212 -5.79 1.99 -23.85
N PHE A 213 -6.17 2.06 -22.57
CA PHE A 213 -5.51 2.89 -21.56
C PHE A 213 -4.41 2.16 -20.78
N SER A 214 -4.24 0.85 -20.98
CA SER A 214 -3.25 0.01 -20.27
C SER A 214 -1.86 0.64 -20.25
N PHE A 215 -1.36 1.04 -21.42
CA PHE A 215 -0.06 1.69 -21.54
C PHE A 215 0.07 2.96 -20.66
N TRP A 216 -0.92 3.84 -20.72
CA TRP A 216 -0.86 5.12 -19.98
C TRP A 216 -0.97 4.92 -18.48
N LEU A 217 -1.77 3.94 -18.07
CA LEU A 217 -1.95 3.60 -16.67
C LEU A 217 -0.72 2.91 -16.09
N ASN A 218 -0.13 1.96 -16.81
CA ASN A 218 1.13 1.33 -16.41
C ASN A 218 2.26 2.36 -16.27
N LEU A 219 2.39 3.27 -17.24
CA LEU A 219 3.33 4.39 -17.16
C LEU A 219 3.06 5.29 -15.95
N PHE A 220 1.79 5.59 -15.65
CA PHE A 220 1.41 6.33 -14.46
C PHE A 220 1.89 5.62 -13.19
N TYR A 221 1.64 4.32 -13.04
CA TYR A 221 2.07 3.56 -11.87
C TYR A 221 3.59 3.59 -11.72
N ILE A 222 4.35 3.35 -12.79
CA ILE A 222 5.83 3.44 -12.75
C ILE A 222 6.29 4.81 -12.24
N ILE A 223 5.73 5.90 -12.77
CA ILE A 223 6.10 7.26 -12.35
C ILE A 223 5.69 7.50 -10.89
N ALA A 224 4.49 7.08 -10.51
CA ALA A 224 3.93 7.29 -9.18
C ALA A 224 4.71 6.50 -8.11
N ASP A 225 5.12 5.27 -8.40
CA ASP A 225 5.98 4.41 -7.59
C ASP A 225 7.29 5.10 -7.23
N VAL A 226 8.02 5.53 -8.26
CA VAL A 226 9.30 6.24 -8.08
C VAL A 226 9.09 7.56 -7.34
N PHE A 227 8.02 8.29 -7.65
CA PHE A 227 7.70 9.53 -6.96
C PHE A 227 7.44 9.31 -5.46
N LEU A 228 6.67 8.29 -5.10
CA LEU A 228 6.44 7.90 -3.71
C LEU A 228 7.73 7.47 -3.01
N LEU A 229 8.62 6.72 -3.68
CA LEU A 229 9.94 6.35 -3.13
C LEU A 229 10.81 7.58 -2.81
N ILE A 230 10.83 8.57 -3.71
CA ILE A 230 11.56 9.82 -3.50
C ILE A 230 11.01 10.55 -2.28
N ILE A 231 9.69 10.68 -2.17
CA ILE A 231 9.02 11.32 -1.03
C ILE A 231 9.31 10.55 0.26
N ALA A 232 9.22 9.21 0.26
CA ALA A 232 9.50 8.37 1.42
C ALA A 232 10.95 8.55 1.90
N THR A 233 11.90 8.58 0.97
CA THR A 233 13.32 8.84 1.27
C THR A 233 13.52 10.25 1.84
N ALA A 234 12.89 11.26 1.24
CA ALA A 234 12.93 12.62 1.73
C ALA A 234 12.34 12.73 3.15
N LEU A 235 11.27 12.00 3.47
CA LEU A 235 10.70 11.91 4.82
C LEU A 235 11.68 11.27 5.81
N LEU A 236 12.38 10.21 5.43
CA LEU A 236 13.41 9.61 6.29
C LEU A 236 14.50 10.60 6.66
N LEU A 237 14.98 11.36 5.68
CA LEU A 237 16.01 12.38 5.86
C LEU A 237 15.49 13.56 6.68
N ALA A 238 14.28 14.03 6.39
CA ALA A 238 13.60 15.12 7.08
C ALA A 238 13.39 14.89 8.57
N PHE A 239 13.04 13.65 8.93
CA PHE A 239 12.70 13.27 10.29
C PHE A 239 13.83 12.48 10.97
N TRP A 240 15.02 12.41 10.37
CA TRP A 240 16.16 11.70 10.94
C TRP A 240 16.58 12.30 12.29
N GLY A 241 16.72 11.46 13.32
CA GLY A 241 17.13 11.89 14.67
C GLY A 241 16.11 12.74 15.44
N GLY A 242 14.95 13.05 14.85
CA GLY A 242 13.90 13.82 15.51
C GLY A 242 13.02 12.99 16.45
N ARG A 243 12.28 13.66 17.34
CA ARG A 243 11.29 13.01 18.23
C ARG A 243 10.24 12.18 17.49
N PHE A 244 9.92 12.55 16.26
CA PHE A 244 8.94 11.88 15.40
C PHE A 244 9.58 10.87 14.43
N SER A 245 10.89 10.64 14.52
CA SER A 245 11.66 9.82 13.58
C SER A 245 11.06 8.42 13.44
N GLN A 246 10.65 7.80 14.54
CA GLN A 246 10.09 6.44 14.52
C GLN A 246 8.78 6.36 13.73
N SER A 247 7.86 7.32 13.88
CA SER A 247 6.61 7.34 13.11
C SER A 247 6.90 7.40 11.61
N TRP A 248 7.72 8.38 11.20
CA TRP A 248 8.01 8.64 9.79
C TRP A 248 8.89 7.56 9.16
N ARG A 249 9.70 6.85 9.95
CA ARG A 249 10.39 5.63 9.51
C ARG A 249 9.42 4.50 9.18
N MET A 250 8.35 4.34 9.94
CA MET A 250 7.32 3.35 9.63
C MET A 250 6.55 3.74 8.37
N ILE A 251 6.18 5.02 8.21
CA ILE A 251 5.53 5.51 6.98
C ILE A 251 6.42 5.31 5.75
N ALA A 252 7.70 5.66 5.83
CA ALA A 252 8.62 5.44 4.73
C ALA A 252 8.82 3.94 4.45
N GLY A 253 8.98 3.12 5.49
CA GLY A 253 9.04 1.67 5.37
C GLY A 253 7.79 1.09 4.69
N ALA A 254 6.60 1.63 4.99
CA ALA A 254 5.37 1.27 4.31
C ALA A 254 5.44 1.54 2.81
N THR A 255 5.93 2.72 2.41
CA THR A 255 6.08 3.07 1.00
C THR A 255 7.13 2.22 0.28
N PHE A 256 8.22 1.85 0.95
CA PHE A 256 9.19 0.89 0.39
C PHE A 256 8.57 -0.50 0.24
N SER A 257 7.77 -0.96 1.21
CA SER A 257 7.03 -2.22 1.09
C SER A 257 6.06 -2.20 -0.08
N LEU A 258 5.33 -1.09 -0.25
CA LEU A 258 4.39 -0.92 -1.37
C LEU A 258 5.12 -1.07 -2.70
N TYR A 259 6.22 -0.32 -2.87
CA TYR A 259 7.05 -0.41 -4.06
C TYR A 259 7.58 -1.83 -4.33
N ILE A 260 8.02 -2.56 -3.30
CA ILE A 260 8.49 -3.95 -3.46
C ILE A 260 7.35 -4.84 -3.98
N ALA A 261 6.15 -4.69 -3.41
CA ALA A 261 4.98 -5.44 -3.84
C ALA A 261 4.59 -5.09 -5.29
N ASP A 262 4.57 -3.81 -5.65
CA ASP A 262 4.25 -3.35 -7.02
C ASP A 262 5.29 -3.82 -8.05
N MET A 263 6.58 -3.81 -7.71
CA MET A 263 7.62 -4.34 -8.60
C MET A 263 7.53 -5.85 -8.75
N TYR A 264 7.16 -6.56 -7.69
CA TYR A 264 6.91 -7.99 -7.80
C TYR A 264 5.69 -8.29 -8.67
N PHE A 265 4.57 -7.59 -8.43
CA PHE A 265 3.35 -7.72 -9.23
C PHE A 265 3.66 -7.55 -10.72
N LYS A 266 4.32 -6.45 -11.10
CA LYS A 266 4.71 -6.18 -12.50
C LYS A 266 5.64 -7.24 -13.08
N TRP A 267 6.53 -7.79 -12.26
CA TRP A 267 7.43 -8.86 -12.70
C TRP A 267 6.70 -10.20 -12.86
N ALA A 268 5.77 -10.52 -11.96
CA ALA A 268 4.97 -11.74 -12.06
C ALA A 268 4.05 -11.69 -13.29
N ASP A 269 3.40 -10.54 -13.51
CA ASP A 269 2.59 -10.26 -14.70
C ASP A 269 3.40 -10.38 -16.00
N SER A 270 4.61 -9.81 -16.05
CA SER A 270 5.45 -9.85 -17.26
C SER A 270 6.07 -11.22 -17.58
N GLN A 271 6.11 -12.14 -16.62
CA GLN A 271 6.76 -13.44 -16.75
C GLN A 271 5.77 -14.59 -16.97
N THR A 272 4.50 -14.39 -16.64
CA THR A 272 3.50 -15.46 -16.69
C THR A 272 3.01 -15.63 -18.13
N THR A 273 3.14 -16.85 -18.65
CA THR A 273 2.66 -17.22 -20.00
C THR A 273 1.16 -17.56 -19.97
N GLY A 274 0.41 -17.02 -19.02
CA GLY A 274 -0.99 -17.32 -18.67
C GLY A 274 -1.58 -16.18 -17.83
N GLU A 275 -2.83 -16.33 -17.38
CA GLU A 275 -3.51 -15.32 -16.55
C GLU A 275 -2.75 -15.14 -15.22
N TYR A 276 -2.54 -13.88 -14.81
CA TYR A 276 -1.93 -13.55 -13.53
C TYR A 276 -2.87 -13.99 -12.40
N GLU A 277 -2.33 -14.67 -11.39
CA GLU A 277 -3.06 -15.08 -10.19
C GLU A 277 -2.44 -14.41 -8.96
N SER A 278 -3.24 -13.68 -8.18
CA SER A 278 -2.79 -13.03 -6.95
C SER A 278 -2.48 -14.05 -5.86
N GLY A 279 -1.59 -13.67 -4.96
CA GLY A 279 -1.18 -14.47 -3.80
C GLY A 279 0.26 -14.96 -3.88
N GLY A 280 1.06 -14.42 -4.78
CA GLY A 280 2.50 -14.63 -4.81
C GLY A 280 3.18 -14.19 -3.50
N LEU A 281 4.30 -14.83 -3.16
CA LEU A 281 4.93 -14.67 -1.86
C LEU A 281 5.23 -13.20 -1.49
N LEU A 282 5.69 -12.40 -2.45
CA LEU A 282 6.06 -11.01 -2.21
C LEU A 282 4.87 -10.05 -2.14
N GLU A 283 3.65 -10.48 -2.47
CA GLU A 283 2.46 -9.66 -2.27
C GLU A 283 2.11 -9.47 -0.79
N VAL A 284 2.69 -10.27 0.12
CA VAL A 284 2.63 -10.01 1.57
C VAL A 284 3.11 -8.59 1.93
N PHE A 285 3.95 -7.97 1.09
CA PHE A 285 4.39 -6.60 1.29
C PHE A 285 3.26 -5.57 1.13
N PHE A 286 2.16 -5.86 0.42
CA PHE A 286 0.95 -5.04 0.46
C PHE A 286 0.33 -5.03 1.87
N VAL A 287 0.29 -6.19 2.55
CA VAL A 287 -0.16 -6.29 3.95
C VAL A 287 0.78 -5.49 4.87
N PHE A 288 2.09 -5.62 4.68
CA PHE A 288 3.08 -4.89 5.48
C PHE A 288 2.96 -3.37 5.30
N THR A 289 2.66 -2.91 4.09
CA THR A 289 2.39 -1.50 3.79
C THR A 289 1.31 -0.95 4.71
N ALA A 290 0.14 -1.57 4.72
CA ALA A 290 -0.97 -1.12 5.55
C ALA A 290 -0.65 -1.16 7.05
N ILE A 291 -0.01 -2.23 7.53
CA ILE A 291 0.41 -2.36 8.94
C ILE A 291 1.38 -1.24 9.32
N LEU A 292 2.39 -0.96 8.50
CA LEU A 292 3.41 0.05 8.78
C LEU A 292 2.80 1.47 8.76
N PHE A 293 1.86 1.74 7.85
CA PHE A 293 1.07 2.97 7.88
C PHE A 293 0.28 3.12 9.19
N ALA A 294 -0.41 2.07 9.63
CA ALA A 294 -1.17 2.06 10.88
C ALA A 294 -0.27 2.29 12.10
N ILE A 295 0.89 1.63 12.17
CA ILE A 295 1.88 1.80 13.24
C ILE A 295 2.41 3.23 13.24
N GLY A 296 2.82 3.77 12.09
CA GLY A 296 3.27 5.16 11.96
C GLY A 296 2.22 6.14 12.49
N ALA A 297 0.98 5.99 12.04
CA ALA A 297 -0.14 6.81 12.50
C ALA A 297 -0.33 6.77 14.02
N VAL A 298 -0.26 5.59 14.63
CA VAL A 298 -0.37 5.44 16.09
C VAL A 298 0.78 6.11 16.83
N LEU A 299 2.02 5.90 16.37
CA LEU A 299 3.20 6.46 17.02
C LEU A 299 3.17 7.98 17.00
N GLU A 300 2.80 8.60 15.88
CA GLU A 300 2.68 10.06 15.84
C GLU A 300 1.57 10.58 16.76
N TYR A 301 0.43 9.89 16.81
CA TYR A 301 -0.67 10.29 17.68
C TYR A 301 -0.28 10.27 19.15
N ASP A 302 0.39 9.20 19.60
CA ASP A 302 0.86 9.07 20.98
C ASP A 302 1.87 10.17 21.35
N ILE A 303 2.83 10.44 20.47
CA ILE A 303 3.82 11.51 20.68
C ILE A 303 3.13 12.88 20.73
N SER A 304 2.21 13.14 19.81
CA SER A 304 1.50 14.41 19.66
C SER A 304 0.65 14.74 20.88
N THR A 305 -0.07 13.76 21.42
CA THR A 305 -0.97 13.92 22.58
C THR A 305 -0.23 13.97 23.92
N ARG A 306 0.78 13.12 24.14
CA ARG A 306 1.60 13.12 25.38
C ARG A 306 2.39 14.41 25.56
N SER A 307 2.91 14.99 24.48
CA SER A 307 3.72 16.22 24.51
C SER A 307 3.00 17.40 25.19
N ARG A 308 1.67 17.51 25.02
CA ARG A 308 0.86 18.60 25.58
C ARG A 308 0.30 18.29 26.96
N GLN A 309 0.03 17.03 27.31
CA GLN A 309 -0.40 16.67 28.66
C GLN A 309 0.66 17.03 29.71
N SER A 310 1.95 16.81 29.41
CA SER A 310 3.05 17.25 30.27
C SER A 310 3.08 18.76 30.51
N ARG A 311 2.81 19.58 29.48
CA ARG A 311 2.69 21.04 29.62
C ARG A 311 1.48 21.48 30.42
N ARG A 312 0.34 20.79 30.29
CA ARG A 312 -0.90 21.15 31.00
C ARG A 312 -0.84 20.76 32.49
N SER A 313 -0.23 19.62 32.82
CA SER A 313 -0.02 19.17 34.21
C SER A 313 0.92 20.11 34.98
N ARG A 314 1.99 20.60 34.36
CA ARG A 314 2.88 21.60 35.00
C ARG A 314 2.22 22.94 35.26
N ARG A 315 1.21 23.30 34.46
CA ARG A 315 0.49 24.57 34.59
C ARG A 315 -0.65 24.51 35.62
N SER A 316 -1.13 23.31 35.97
CA SER A 316 -2.10 23.12 37.05
C SER A 316 -1.46 22.88 38.42
N SER A 317 -0.16 22.56 38.46
CA SER A 317 0.61 22.45 39.72
C SER A 317 1.28 23.77 40.14
N SER A 318 1.13 24.82 39.34
CA SER A 318 1.71 26.16 39.56
C SER A 318 0.65 27.23 39.85
N SER A 319 -0.58 26.81 40.17
CA SER A 319 -1.72 27.65 40.52
C SER A 319 -2.29 27.17 41.84
#